data_AF-A0A6M1ZT82-F1
#
_entry.id   AF-A0A6M1ZT82-F1
#
_cell.length_a   1.000
_cell.length_b   1.000
_cell.length_c   1.000
_cell.angle_alpha   90.00
_cell.angle_beta   90.00
_cell.angle_gamma   90.00
#
_symmetry.space_group_name_H-M   'P 1'
#
loop_
_entity.id
_entity.type
_entity.pdbx_description
1 polymer ?
#
loop_
_entity_poly.entity_id
_entity_poly.type
_entity_poly.pdbx_seq_one_letter_code
_entity_poly.pdbx_strand_id
1 'polypeptide(L)'
;MVFKMRFFFIIIFLPSFIFSKGYIEPWGKDSNLKITEKKEKRKSSFLTKAFDKVIVFHQKVLSPVDGPRSHFRPTSSRYMQLAMQRYGFFKGYIMGCDRLLRENKEAWVYRKIVIDNIEYKFDPAFENKYIR
;
A
#
# COMPACT_ATOMS: atom_id res chain seq x y z
N MET A 1 39.81 -47.65 -24.20
CA MET A 1 40.00 -46.20 -23.96
C MET A 1 38.80 -45.33 -24.39
N VAL A 2 37.88 -45.82 -25.24
CA VAL A 2 36.70 -45.07 -25.74
C VAL A 2 35.57 -44.92 -24.70
N PHE A 3 35.43 -45.87 -23.77
CA PHE A 3 34.35 -45.87 -22.76
C PHE A 3 34.53 -44.77 -21.69
N LYS A 4 35.78 -44.47 -21.30
CA LYS A 4 36.10 -43.38 -20.36
C LYS A 4 35.82 -41.99 -20.96
N MET A 5 36.03 -41.79 -22.27
CA MET A 5 35.71 -40.52 -22.94
C MET A 5 34.20 -40.26 -23.02
N ARG A 6 33.39 -41.28 -23.30
CA ARG A 6 31.91 -41.14 -23.35
C ARG A 6 31.31 -40.74 -22.01
N PHE A 7 31.83 -41.28 -20.90
CA PHE A 7 31.38 -40.92 -19.55
C PHE A 7 31.73 -39.46 -19.20
N PHE A 8 32.87 -38.97 -19.68
CA PHE A 8 33.32 -37.59 -19.48
C PHE A 8 32.42 -36.58 -20.21
N PHE A 9 31.99 -36.88 -21.44
CA PHE A 9 31.01 -36.06 -22.16
C PHE A 9 29.64 -36.03 -21.47
N ILE A 10 29.20 -37.16 -20.89
CA ILE A 10 27.94 -37.22 -20.12
C ILE A 10 28.01 -36.34 -18.86
N ILE A 11 29.14 -36.34 -18.15
CA ILE A 11 29.35 -35.49 -16.95
C ILE A 11 29.42 -34.00 -17.31
N ILE A 12 29.98 -33.64 -18.47
CA ILE A 12 30.05 -32.24 -18.92
C ILE A 12 28.69 -31.69 -19.37
N PHE A 13 27.84 -32.51 -20.01
CA PHE A 13 26.55 -32.06 -20.52
C PHE A 13 25.37 -32.23 -19.53
N LEU A 14 25.47 -33.10 -18.51
CA LEU A 14 24.42 -33.26 -17.48
C LEU A 14 24.07 -31.97 -16.71
N PRO A 15 25.03 -31.14 -16.23
CA PRO A 15 24.69 -29.98 -15.42
C PRO A 15 23.99 -28.87 -16.21
N SER A 16 24.15 -28.83 -17.55
CA SER A 16 23.44 -27.88 -18.42
C SER A 16 21.94 -28.18 -18.50
N PHE A 17 21.54 -29.44 -18.35
CA PHE A 17 20.12 -29.84 -18.35
C PHE A 17 19.43 -29.58 -17.01
N ILE A 18 20.19 -29.54 -15.91
CA ILE A 18 19.68 -29.20 -14.58
C ILE A 18 19.50 -27.68 -14.46
N PHE A 19 20.41 -26.90 -15.05
CA PHE A 19 20.35 -25.44 -14.99
C PHE A 19 19.25 -24.81 -15.86
N SER A 20 18.78 -25.51 -16.92
CA SER A 20 17.70 -25.00 -17.78
C SER A 20 16.36 -24.85 -17.05
N LYS A 21 16.09 -25.69 -16.04
CA LYS A 21 14.85 -25.61 -15.23
C LYS A 21 14.80 -24.38 -14.31
N GLY A 22 15.94 -23.74 -14.05
CA GLY A 22 16.06 -22.56 -13.19
C GLY A 22 16.19 -21.24 -13.93
N TYR A 23 16.07 -21.23 -15.26
CA TYR A 23 16.14 -19.99 -16.03
C TYR A 23 14.93 -19.11 -15.70
N ILE A 24 15.18 -18.08 -14.89
CA ILE A 24 14.24 -17.01 -14.60
C ILE A 24 14.54 -15.91 -15.61
N GLU A 25 13.59 -15.67 -16.51
CA GLU A 25 13.68 -14.66 -17.54
C GLU A 25 13.79 -13.27 -16.87
N PRO A 26 14.89 -12.51 -17.07
CA PRO A 26 15.15 -11.28 -16.30
C PRO A 26 14.15 -10.15 -16.59
N TRP A 27 13.39 -10.26 -17.68
CA TRP A 27 12.44 -9.25 -18.14
C TRP A 27 10.98 -9.59 -17.83
N GLY A 28 10.70 -10.79 -17.28
CA GLY A 28 9.35 -11.25 -16.98
C GLY A 28 8.49 -11.50 -18.23
N LYS A 29 7.54 -12.42 -18.13
CA LYS A 29 6.56 -12.68 -19.18
C LYS A 29 5.39 -11.72 -18.98
N ASP A 30 5.18 -10.76 -19.90
CA ASP A 30 4.15 -9.71 -19.78
C ASP A 30 2.73 -10.25 -19.52
N SER A 31 2.46 -11.48 -19.95
CA SER A 31 1.18 -12.17 -19.73
C SER A 31 0.94 -12.63 -18.29
N ASN A 32 1.96 -12.61 -17.42
CA ASN A 32 1.84 -12.87 -15.98
C ASN A 32 1.51 -11.61 -15.16
N LEU A 33 1.36 -10.43 -15.77
CA LEU A 33 0.93 -9.18 -15.10
C LEU A 33 -0.56 -9.19 -14.73
N LYS A 34 -1.12 -10.32 -14.29
CA LYS A 34 -2.31 -10.27 -13.44
C LYS A 34 -1.87 -9.85 -12.05
N ILE A 35 -1.73 -8.54 -11.86
CA ILE A 35 -1.71 -7.91 -10.53
C ILE A 35 -3.09 -8.13 -9.92
N THR A 36 -3.37 -9.36 -9.52
CA THR A 36 -4.47 -9.63 -8.61
C THR A 36 -3.91 -9.19 -7.27
N GLU A 37 -4.03 -7.89 -6.96
CA GLU A 37 -3.87 -7.41 -5.60
C GLU A 37 -4.89 -8.17 -4.75
N LYS A 38 -4.51 -9.34 -4.27
CA LYS A 38 -5.28 -10.09 -3.29
C LYS A 38 -5.15 -9.26 -2.02
N LYS A 39 -6.00 -8.23 -1.89
CA LYS A 39 -6.22 -7.49 -0.65
C LYS A 39 -6.79 -8.48 0.34
N GLU A 40 -5.93 -9.25 0.97
CA GLU A 40 -6.29 -10.04 2.14
C GLU A 40 -6.82 -9.04 3.16
N LYS A 41 -8.16 -9.01 3.29
CA LYS A 41 -8.84 -8.21 4.31
C LYS A 41 -8.38 -8.75 5.66
N ARG A 42 -7.30 -8.16 6.21
CA ARG A 42 -6.79 -8.54 7.52
C ARG A 42 -7.92 -8.36 8.53
N LYS A 43 -8.17 -9.41 9.33
CA LYS A 43 -9.18 -9.35 10.39
C LYS A 43 -8.86 -8.16 11.30
N SER A 44 -9.85 -7.30 11.52
CA SER A 44 -9.67 -6.11 12.37
C SER A 44 -9.27 -6.54 13.79
N SER A 45 -8.10 -6.11 14.24
CA SER A 45 -7.69 -6.30 15.64
C SER A 45 -8.67 -5.62 16.59
N PHE A 46 -8.78 -6.13 17.82
CA PHE A 46 -9.51 -5.45 18.90
C PHE A 46 -9.05 -3.99 19.07
N LEU A 47 -7.74 -3.74 18.94
CA LEU A 47 -7.15 -2.39 18.99
C LEU A 47 -7.70 -1.49 17.89
N THR A 48 -7.83 -2.00 16.65
CA THR A 48 -8.40 -1.26 15.54
C THR A 48 -9.83 -0.81 15.84
N LYS A 49 -10.64 -1.68 16.46
CA LYS A 49 -12.02 -1.34 16.85
C LYS A 49 -12.08 -0.30 17.97
N ALA A 50 -11.21 -0.43 18.97
CA ALA A 50 -11.15 0.54 20.07
C ALA A 50 -10.77 1.94 19.56
N PHE A 51 -9.73 2.03 18.73
CA PHE A 51 -9.31 3.30 18.13
C PHE A 51 -10.33 3.86 17.14
N ASP A 52 -11.02 3.00 16.39
CA ASP A 52 -12.11 3.44 15.52
C ASP A 52 -13.19 4.20 16.31
N LYS A 53 -13.56 3.71 17.51
CA LYS A 53 -14.47 4.42 18.42
C LYS A 53 -13.91 5.77 18.88
N VAL A 54 -12.62 5.84 19.22
CA VAL A 54 -11.97 7.10 19.61
C VAL A 54 -12.01 8.12 18.47
N ILE A 55 -11.71 7.68 17.24
CA ILE A 55 -11.76 8.56 16.05
C ILE A 55 -13.19 9.03 15.80
N VAL A 56 -14.19 8.14 15.91
CA VAL A 56 -15.60 8.52 15.75
C VAL A 56 -16.05 9.49 16.85
N PHE A 57 -15.62 9.28 18.10
CA PHE A 57 -15.88 10.23 19.18
C PHE A 57 -15.29 11.61 18.87
N HIS A 58 -14.03 11.68 18.44
CA HIS A 58 -13.41 12.92 17.99
C HIS A 58 -14.22 13.55 16.85
N GLN A 59 -14.61 12.79 15.83
CA GLN A 59 -15.38 13.30 14.68
C GLN A 59 -16.77 13.81 15.05
N LYS A 60 -17.45 13.19 16.02
CA LYS A 60 -18.82 13.53 16.39
C LYS A 60 -18.92 14.59 17.50
N VAL A 61 -17.94 14.66 18.40
CA VAL A 61 -18.00 15.51 19.59
C VAL A 61 -17.02 16.67 19.51
N LEU A 62 -15.76 16.41 19.16
CA LEU A 62 -14.72 17.44 19.15
C LEU A 62 -14.70 18.25 17.84
N SER A 63 -14.71 17.55 16.70
CA SER A 63 -14.59 18.18 15.38
C SER A 63 -15.72 19.18 15.06
N PRO A 64 -16.99 18.99 15.47
CA PRO A 64 -18.03 19.98 15.21
C PRO A 64 -17.84 21.27 16.00
N VAL A 65 -17.25 21.19 17.20
CA VAL A 65 -16.93 22.36 18.03
C VAL A 65 -15.80 23.18 17.40
N ASP A 66 -14.80 22.52 16.82
CA ASP A 66 -13.67 23.17 16.14
C ASP A 66 -13.95 23.65 14.71
N GLY A 67 -15.04 23.18 14.11
CA GLY A 67 -15.39 23.46 12.72
C GLY A 67 -14.51 22.74 11.67
N PRO A 68 -14.78 22.95 10.38
CA PRO A 68 -14.08 22.27 9.29
C PRO A 68 -12.67 22.83 9.07
N ARG A 69 -11.65 22.21 9.66
CA ARG A 69 -10.24 22.63 9.52
C ARG A 69 -9.44 21.94 8.41
N SER A 70 -9.85 20.75 7.99
CA SER A 70 -9.03 19.91 7.10
C SER A 70 -9.10 20.35 5.64
N HIS A 71 -7.96 20.76 5.08
CA HIS A 71 -7.75 21.06 3.65
C HIS A 71 -7.63 19.80 2.75
N PHE A 72 -7.77 18.64 3.38
CA PHE A 72 -7.56 17.33 2.82
C PHE A 72 -8.89 16.59 2.59
N ARG A 73 -8.95 15.78 1.52
CA ARG A 73 -10.08 14.88 1.22
C ARG A 73 -9.59 13.45 0.94
N PRO A 74 -10.11 12.43 1.65
CA PRO A 74 -10.93 12.53 2.87
C PRO A 74 -10.22 13.33 3.98
N THR A 75 -10.95 13.76 5.00
CA THR A 75 -10.38 14.50 6.14
C THR A 75 -9.29 13.68 6.84
N SER A 76 -8.31 14.34 7.49
CA SER A 76 -7.18 13.64 8.12
C SER A 76 -7.63 12.57 9.13
N SER A 77 -8.66 12.84 9.94
CA SER A 77 -9.25 11.85 10.86
C SER A 77 -9.89 10.67 10.13
N ARG A 78 -10.63 10.93 9.04
CA ARG A 78 -11.22 9.87 8.21
C ARG A 78 -10.17 9.07 7.46
N TYR A 79 -9.09 9.70 7.00
CA TYR A 79 -7.95 9.03 6.41
C TYR A 79 -7.30 8.06 7.39
N MET A 80 -7.00 8.51 8.61
CA MET A 80 -6.41 7.66 9.65
C MET A 80 -7.33 6.46 9.97
N GLN A 81 -8.64 6.70 10.07
CA GLN A 81 -9.63 5.64 10.26
C GLN A 81 -9.59 4.60 9.12
N LEU A 82 -9.62 5.05 7.87
CA LEU A 82 -9.56 4.17 6.70
C LEU A 82 -8.23 3.41 6.63
N ALA A 83 -7.11 4.08 6.95
CA ALA A 83 -5.79 3.47 6.96
C ALA A 83 -5.72 2.37 8.04
N MET A 84 -6.24 2.61 9.24
CA MET A 84 -6.32 1.59 10.29
C MET A 84 -7.22 0.41 9.92
N GLN A 85 -8.36 0.68 9.28
CA GLN A 85 -9.28 -0.37 8.81
C GLN A 85 -8.67 -1.24 7.70
N ARG A 86 -7.81 -0.66 6.84
CA ARG A 86 -7.17 -1.36 5.71
C ARG A 86 -5.88 -2.07 6.08
N TYR A 87 -5.06 -1.42 6.91
CA TYR A 87 -3.67 -1.81 7.15
C TYR A 87 -3.40 -2.27 8.60
N GLY A 88 -4.40 -2.20 9.47
CA GLY A 88 -4.27 -2.47 10.91
C GLY A 88 -3.85 -1.23 11.70
N PHE A 89 -3.92 -1.34 13.04
CA PHE A 89 -3.70 -0.21 13.95
C PHE A 89 -2.35 0.49 13.73
N PHE A 90 -1.22 -0.22 13.85
CA PHE A 90 0.11 0.41 13.79
C PHE A 90 0.39 1.09 12.45
N LYS A 91 0.23 0.36 11.33
CA LYS A 91 0.46 0.91 9.99
C LYS A 91 -0.49 2.06 9.70
N GLY A 92 -1.77 1.92 10.03
CA GLY A 92 -2.76 2.98 9.87
C GLY A 92 -2.50 4.22 10.73
N TYR A 93 -2.04 4.03 11.97
CA TYR A 93 -1.65 5.11 12.87
C TYR A 93 -0.46 5.89 12.32
N ILE A 94 0.61 5.19 11.93
CA ILE A 94 1.81 5.82 11.34
C ILE A 94 1.44 6.60 10.08
N MET A 95 0.63 6.01 9.18
CA MET A 95 0.15 6.71 7.99
C MET A 95 -0.65 7.97 8.33
N GLY A 96 -1.52 7.91 9.36
CA GLY A 96 -2.29 9.04 9.85
C GLY A 96 -1.41 10.16 10.38
N CYS A 97 -0.46 9.83 11.26
CA CYS A 97 0.52 10.77 11.80
C CYS A 97 1.37 11.42 10.71
N ASP A 98 1.90 10.63 9.77
CA ASP A 98 2.65 11.13 8.60
C ASP A 98 1.84 12.13 7.78
N ARG A 99 0.53 11.89 7.60
CA ARG A 99 -0.34 12.87 6.94
C ARG A 99 -0.54 14.14 7.76
N LEU A 100 -0.74 14.03 9.07
CA LEU A 100 -0.91 15.20 9.95
C LEU A 100 0.32 16.10 9.93
N LEU A 101 1.53 15.54 9.84
CA LEU A 101 2.77 16.32 9.71
C LEU A 101 2.82 17.15 8.43
N ARG A 102 2.12 16.72 7.37
CA ARG A 102 2.00 17.45 6.09
C ARG A 102 0.78 18.38 6.04
N GLU A 103 0.03 18.49 7.13
CA GLU A 103 -1.08 19.43 7.28
C GLU A 103 -0.58 20.81 7.74
N ASN A 104 0.45 21.30 7.06
CA ASN A 104 1.05 22.62 7.27
C ASN A 104 0.92 23.45 5.98
N LYS A 105 1.48 24.67 6.00
CA LYS A 105 1.47 25.60 4.85
C LYS A 105 2.50 25.25 3.76
N GLU A 106 3.27 24.17 3.92
CA GLU A 106 4.31 23.82 2.96
C GLU A 106 3.70 23.35 1.62
N ALA A 107 4.46 23.62 0.55
CA ALA A 107 4.07 23.35 -0.82
C ALA A 107 4.27 21.87 -1.20
N TRP A 108 3.52 20.99 -0.53
CA TRP A 108 3.39 19.60 -0.94
C TRP A 108 2.51 19.49 -2.19
N VAL A 109 3.00 18.81 -3.22
CA VAL A 109 2.26 18.58 -4.47
C VAL A 109 1.25 17.47 -4.25
N TYR A 110 -0.03 17.83 -4.32
CA TYR A 110 -1.15 16.88 -4.27
C TYR A 110 -2.02 17.02 -5.51
N ARG A 111 -2.66 15.92 -5.91
CA ARG A 111 -3.85 16.04 -6.77
C ARG A 111 -4.88 16.89 -6.02
N LYS A 112 -5.52 17.81 -6.71
CA LYS A 112 -6.57 18.64 -6.13
C LYS A 112 -7.93 18.25 -6.69
N ILE A 113 -8.96 18.36 -5.85
CA ILE A 113 -10.36 18.16 -6.25
C ILE A 113 -11.19 19.35 -5.78
N VAL A 114 -12.19 19.73 -6.56
CA VAL A 114 -13.11 20.80 -6.21
C VAL A 114 -14.40 20.17 -5.70
N ILE A 115 -14.80 20.55 -4.48
CA ILE A 115 -16.07 20.16 -3.86
C ILE A 115 -16.71 21.45 -3.37
N ASP A 116 -17.93 21.74 -3.80
CA ASP A 116 -18.68 22.96 -3.43
C ASP A 116 -17.89 24.26 -3.70
N ASN A 117 -17.25 24.35 -4.88
CA ASN A 117 -16.38 25.45 -5.31
C ASN A 117 -15.13 25.69 -4.42
N ILE A 118 -14.83 24.79 -3.46
CA ILE A 118 -13.63 24.83 -2.63
C ILE A 118 -12.64 23.78 -3.11
N GLU A 119 -11.38 24.19 -3.24
CA GLU A 119 -10.28 23.32 -3.66
C GLU A 119 -9.69 22.55 -2.47
N TYR A 120 -9.61 21.23 -2.59
CA TYR A 120 -9.06 20.34 -1.55
C TYR A 120 -7.90 19.49 -2.08
N LYS A 121 -6.92 19.24 -1.21
CA LYS A 121 -5.83 18.27 -1.44
C LYS A 121 -6.41 16.85 -1.36
N PHE A 122 -6.37 16.10 -2.47
CA PHE A 122 -6.84 14.73 -2.54
C PHE A 122 -5.71 13.74 -2.22
N ASP A 123 -5.89 12.98 -1.15
CA ASP A 123 -4.95 11.95 -0.72
C ASP A 123 -5.74 10.75 -0.17
N PRO A 124 -5.96 9.69 -0.96
CA PRO A 124 -6.73 8.54 -0.51
C PRO A 124 -5.91 7.63 0.40
N ALA A 125 -6.57 6.93 1.33
CA ALA A 125 -5.92 5.98 2.25
C ALA A 125 -5.58 4.64 1.58
N PHE A 126 -4.87 4.70 0.45
CA PHE A 126 -4.29 3.55 -0.23
C PHE A 126 -2.76 3.59 -0.09
N GLU A 127 -2.17 2.41 -0.01
CA GLU A 127 -0.72 2.20 0.02
C GLU A 127 -0.10 2.61 -1.32
N ASN A 128 -0.70 2.15 -2.42
CA ASN A 128 -0.41 2.72 -3.72
C ASN A 128 -1.39 3.84 -4.03
N LYS A 129 -0.91 5.08 -3.95
CA LYS A 129 -1.69 6.30 -4.21
C LYS A 129 -1.91 6.58 -5.70
N TYR A 130 -1.19 5.87 -6.58
CA TYR A 130 -1.15 6.10 -8.02
C TYR A 130 -1.89 5.04 -8.83
N ILE A 131 -2.26 3.90 -8.23
CA ILE A 131 -3.12 2.92 -8.87
C ILE A 131 -4.55 3.47 -8.89
N ARG A 132 -5.05 3.69 -10.12
CA ARG A 132 -6.45 4.03 -10.42
C ARG A 132 -7.29 2.77 -10.49
#